data_AF-D3XGK8-F1
#
_entry.id   AF-D3XGK8-F1
#
_cell.length_a   1.000
_cell.length_b   1.000
_cell.length_c   1.000
_cell.angle_alpha   90.00
_cell.angle_beta   90.00
_cell.angle_gamma   90.00
#
_symmetry.space_group_name_H-M   'P 1'
#
loop_
_entity.id
_entity.type
_entity.pdbx_description
1 polymer ?
#
loop_
_entity_poly.entity_id
_entity_poly.type
_entity_poly.pdbx_seq_one_letter_code
_entity_poly.pdbx_strand_id
1 'polypeptide(L)'
;GWQHRFPETEFALASSRALLDWVMREEALRGGRITVRARTEALGLTGGAGRVTGVRTRDRDSGEEQHIEAELVVDATGRGSAMRRWLEALGVPAPQEECVDTGMVYATRMFQAPPSVAGTGFPLVSILADARRPVPGRGAVLMPIEGGRWIVTLSGTRGGEPPADAEGFLTYARDGVRHPLIGDLIAGLEPLTPVQRSRSTVSRRLHYDRLAAWPEGLVVIGDATAAFNPIHGHG
;
A
#
# COMPACT_ATOMS: atom_id res chain seq x y z
N GLY A 1 20.60 20.23 3.96
CA GLY A 1 20.88 20.83 2.65
C GLY A 1 20.26 19.98 1.58
N TRP A 2 20.29 20.43 0.33
CA TRP A 2 19.82 19.66 -0.83
C TRP A 2 20.73 18.47 -1.11
N GLN A 3 20.16 17.40 -1.67
CA GLN A 3 20.94 16.27 -2.16
C GLN A 3 21.71 16.68 -3.43
N HIS A 4 22.89 16.08 -3.63
CA HIS A 4 23.69 16.29 -4.84
C HIS A 4 22.92 15.81 -6.07
N ARG A 5 22.92 16.60 -7.15
CA ARG A 5 22.33 16.20 -8.44
C ARG A 5 23.31 15.29 -9.16
N PHE A 6 22.82 14.18 -9.68
CA PHE A 6 23.57 13.24 -10.50
C PHE A 6 22.80 12.99 -11.81
N PRO A 7 23.47 12.50 -12.88
CA PRO A 7 22.79 12.16 -14.13
C PRO A 7 21.65 11.17 -13.91
N GLU A 8 20.58 11.30 -14.69
CA GLU A 8 19.44 10.40 -14.64
C GLU A 8 19.88 8.96 -14.95
N THR A 9 19.54 8.02 -14.07
CA THR A 9 19.84 6.59 -14.25
C THR A 9 18.59 5.75 -14.49
N GLU A 10 17.43 6.24 -14.07
CA GLU A 10 16.13 5.55 -14.12
C GLU A 10 15.00 6.59 -14.24
N PHE A 11 13.84 6.17 -14.75
CA PHE A 11 12.61 6.98 -14.75
C PHE A 11 11.55 6.35 -13.86
N ALA A 12 10.83 7.18 -13.11
CA ALA A 12 9.71 6.75 -12.27
C ALA A 12 8.39 7.25 -12.86
N LEU A 13 7.39 6.38 -12.93
CA LEU A 13 6.02 6.76 -13.27
C LEU A 13 5.24 6.98 -11.98
N ALA A 14 4.72 8.19 -11.81
CA ALA A 14 3.89 8.57 -10.68
C ALA A 14 2.41 8.54 -11.08
N SER A 15 1.59 7.82 -10.32
CA SER A 15 0.14 7.79 -10.48
C SER A 15 -0.54 7.56 -9.14
N SER A 16 -1.85 7.80 -9.08
CA SER A 16 -2.65 7.24 -7.99
C SER A 16 -2.67 5.71 -8.08
N ARG A 17 -2.86 5.06 -6.92
CA ARG A 17 -3.04 3.61 -6.87
C ARG A 17 -4.28 3.16 -7.63
N ALA A 18 -5.35 3.96 -7.59
CA ALA A 18 -6.59 3.66 -8.30
C ALA A 18 -6.39 3.63 -9.82
N LEU A 19 -5.64 4.58 -10.40
CA LEU A 19 -5.32 4.54 -11.83
C LEU A 19 -4.48 3.32 -12.17
N LEU A 20 -3.42 3.06 -11.39
CA LEU A 20 -2.53 1.93 -11.64
C LEU A 20 -3.31 0.60 -11.62
N ASP A 21 -4.12 0.37 -10.58
CA ASP A 21 -4.93 -0.84 -10.45
C ASP A 21 -5.96 -0.98 -11.56
N TRP A 22 -6.58 0.13 -11.97
CA TRP A 22 -7.55 0.13 -13.05
C TRP A 22 -6.90 -0.24 -14.39
N VAL A 23 -5.76 0.37 -14.73
CA VAL A 23 -5.02 0.03 -15.96
C VAL A 23 -4.57 -1.43 -15.92
N MET A 24 -3.93 -1.87 -14.84
CA MET A 24 -3.47 -3.26 -14.70
C MET A 24 -4.62 -4.27 -14.83
N ARG A 25 -5.79 -3.93 -14.27
CA ARG A 25 -7.00 -4.74 -14.41
C ARG A 25 -7.48 -4.78 -15.86
N GLU A 26 -7.61 -3.64 -16.54
CA GLU A 26 -8.02 -3.63 -17.95
C GLU A 26 -7.08 -4.45 -18.83
N GLU A 27 -5.77 -4.26 -18.67
CA GLU A 27 -4.73 -5.00 -19.38
C GLU A 27 -4.88 -6.52 -19.17
N ALA A 28 -5.04 -6.96 -17.91
CA ALA A 28 -5.19 -8.37 -17.58
C ALA A 28 -6.47 -8.98 -18.18
N LEU A 29 -7.57 -8.23 -18.23
CA LEU A 29 -8.86 -8.72 -18.70
C LEU A 29 -9.01 -8.69 -20.23
N ARG A 30 -8.19 -7.91 -20.95
CA ARG A 30 -8.32 -7.71 -22.40
C ARG A 30 -8.38 -9.02 -23.20
N GLY A 31 -7.66 -10.05 -22.76
CA GLY A 31 -7.59 -11.34 -23.46
C GLY A 31 -8.84 -12.22 -23.31
N GLY A 32 -9.83 -11.85 -22.50
CA GLY A 32 -11.06 -12.63 -22.30
C GLY A 32 -10.88 -13.98 -21.60
N ARG A 33 -9.68 -14.30 -21.10
CA ARG A 33 -9.35 -15.56 -20.42
C ARG A 33 -9.62 -15.53 -18.91
N ILE A 34 -9.97 -14.37 -18.38
CA ILE A 34 -10.17 -14.15 -16.94
C ILE A 34 -11.62 -13.77 -16.70
N THR A 35 -12.32 -14.59 -15.91
CA THR A 35 -13.66 -14.27 -15.40
C THR A 35 -13.50 -13.58 -14.06
N VAL A 36 -14.05 -12.37 -13.92
CA VAL A 36 -14.07 -11.66 -12.63
C VAL A 36 -15.43 -11.79 -11.97
N ARG A 37 -15.44 -12.36 -10.77
CA ARG A 37 -16.58 -12.28 -9.85
C ARG A 37 -16.38 -11.07 -8.93
N ALA A 38 -16.97 -9.94 -9.32
CA ALA A 38 -16.92 -8.72 -8.52
C ALA A 38 -17.82 -8.85 -7.28
N ARG A 39 -17.53 -8.05 -6.25
CA ARG A 39 -18.29 -8.05 -4.98
C ARG A 39 -18.38 -9.45 -4.33
N THR A 40 -17.38 -10.30 -4.57
CA THR A 40 -17.27 -11.63 -3.99
C THR A 40 -16.15 -11.66 -2.97
N GLU A 41 -16.46 -12.10 -1.75
CA GLU A 41 -15.49 -12.26 -0.67
C GLU A 41 -15.05 -13.72 -0.56
N ALA A 42 -13.75 -13.98 -0.46
CA ALA A 42 -13.23 -15.30 -0.14
C ALA A 42 -13.33 -15.55 1.38
N LEU A 43 -14.05 -16.59 1.78
CA LEU A 43 -14.27 -16.95 3.18
C LEU A 43 -13.21 -17.94 3.70
N GLY A 44 -12.77 -18.86 2.84
CA GLY A 44 -11.81 -19.90 3.18
C GLY A 44 -11.49 -20.83 2.02
N LEU A 45 -10.42 -21.60 2.19
CA LEU A 45 -10.02 -22.65 1.26
C LEU A 45 -10.84 -23.93 1.48
N THR A 46 -11.01 -24.72 0.43
CA THR A 46 -11.59 -26.08 0.51
C THR A 46 -10.54 -27.14 0.20
N GLY A 47 -10.76 -28.37 0.69
CA GLY A 47 -9.80 -29.46 0.60
C GLY A 47 -9.30 -29.87 1.99
N GLY A 48 -8.01 -30.18 2.10
CA GLY A 48 -7.37 -30.52 3.38
C GLY A 48 -5.86 -30.28 3.36
N ALA A 49 -5.18 -30.73 4.41
CA ALA A 49 -3.76 -30.47 4.62
C ALA A 49 -2.84 -30.91 3.47
N GLY A 50 -3.22 -31.93 2.70
CA GLY A 50 -2.45 -32.40 1.55
C GLY A 50 -2.72 -31.64 0.25
N ARG A 51 -3.93 -31.08 0.07
CA ARG A 51 -4.33 -30.44 -1.18
C ARG A 51 -5.51 -29.49 -1.00
N VAL A 52 -5.37 -28.30 -1.58
CA VAL A 52 -6.46 -27.35 -1.78
C VAL A 52 -7.20 -27.70 -3.07
N THR A 53 -8.53 -27.60 -3.03
CA THR A 53 -9.43 -27.98 -4.12
C THR A 53 -10.36 -26.86 -4.56
N GLY A 54 -10.25 -25.67 -3.95
CA GLY A 54 -11.12 -24.55 -4.24
C GLY A 54 -11.20 -23.52 -3.13
N VAL A 55 -12.23 -22.67 -3.24
CA VAL A 55 -12.49 -21.56 -2.32
C VAL A 55 -13.98 -21.47 -2.02
N ARG A 56 -14.33 -21.29 -0.75
CA ARG A 56 -15.66 -20.83 -0.33
C ARG A 56 -15.72 -19.33 -0.47
N THR A 57 -16.75 -18.86 -1.16
CA THR A 57 -16.98 -17.45 -1.42
C THR A 57 -18.33 -17.01 -0.92
N ARG A 58 -18.48 -15.71 -0.67
CA ARG A 58 -19.76 -15.07 -0.38
C ARG A 58 -19.99 -13.91 -1.32
N ASP A 59 -21.17 -13.86 -1.93
CA ASP A 59 -21.63 -12.67 -2.62
C ASP A 59 -21.96 -11.57 -1.60
N ARG A 60 -21.42 -10.36 -1.79
CA ARG A 60 -21.58 -9.26 -0.83
C ARG A 60 -22.94 -8.56 -0.91
N ASP A 61 -23.72 -8.80 -1.96
CA ASP A 61 -25.05 -8.21 -2.14
C ASP A 61 -26.14 -9.15 -1.62
N SER A 62 -26.11 -10.42 -2.02
CA SER A 62 -27.10 -11.41 -1.60
C SER A 62 -26.75 -12.11 -0.28
N GLY A 63 -25.46 -12.13 0.09
CA GLY A 63 -24.96 -12.91 1.22
C GLY A 63 -24.86 -14.41 0.93
N GLU A 64 -25.16 -14.85 -0.30
CA GLU A 64 -25.13 -16.25 -0.70
C GLU A 64 -23.70 -16.81 -0.65
N GLU A 65 -23.52 -17.95 0.00
CA GLU A 65 -22.26 -18.69 0.01
C GLU A 65 -22.21 -19.70 -1.14
N GLN A 66 -21.09 -19.73 -1.84
CA GLN A 66 -20.83 -20.65 -2.95
C GLN A 66 -19.47 -21.32 -2.77
N HIS A 67 -19.32 -22.50 -3.37
CA HIS A 67 -18.04 -23.16 -3.51
C HIS A 67 -17.59 -23.06 -4.97
N ILE A 68 -16.37 -22.57 -5.17
CA ILE A 68 -15.71 -22.55 -6.47
C ILE A 68 -14.58 -23.58 -6.43
N GLU A 69 -14.73 -24.66 -7.19
CA GLU A 69 -13.69 -25.66 -7.38
C GLU A 69 -12.55 -25.11 -8.23
N ALA A 70 -11.32 -25.44 -7.86
CA ALA A 70 -10.11 -25.03 -8.58
C ALA A 70 -8.98 -26.04 -8.36
N GLU A 71 -8.20 -26.28 -9.41
CA GLU A 71 -6.97 -27.09 -9.33
C GLU A 71 -5.79 -26.30 -8.72
N LEU A 72 -5.85 -24.98 -8.81
CA LEU A 72 -4.87 -24.05 -8.26
C LEU A 72 -5.59 -22.82 -7.68
N VAL A 73 -5.31 -22.51 -6.42
CA VAL A 73 -5.73 -21.29 -5.74
C VAL A 73 -4.52 -20.40 -5.51
N VAL A 74 -4.60 -19.15 -5.94
CA VAL A 74 -3.56 -18.14 -5.72
C VAL A 74 -4.09 -17.08 -4.76
N ASP A 75 -3.47 -16.97 -3.58
CA ASP A 75 -3.75 -15.88 -2.66
C ASP A 75 -2.97 -14.63 -3.04
N ALA A 76 -3.71 -13.68 -3.60
CA ALA A 76 -3.25 -12.33 -3.91
C ALA A 76 -4.04 -11.28 -3.11
N THR A 77 -4.58 -11.63 -1.93
CA THR A 77 -5.41 -10.73 -1.11
C THR A 77 -4.60 -9.67 -0.33
N GLY A 78 -3.28 -9.67 -0.53
CA GLY A 78 -2.37 -8.67 0.00
C GLY A 78 -2.26 -8.71 1.52
N ARG A 79 -2.03 -7.54 2.13
CA ARG A 79 -1.66 -7.42 3.55
C ARG A 79 -2.72 -7.95 4.51
N GLY A 80 -3.99 -7.90 4.08
CA GLY A 80 -5.14 -8.41 4.83
C GLY A 80 -5.38 -9.91 4.68
N SER A 81 -4.46 -10.65 4.06
CA SER A 81 -4.61 -12.08 3.83
C SER A 81 -4.95 -12.84 5.12
N ALA A 82 -5.97 -13.69 4.99
CA ALA A 82 -6.44 -14.60 6.02
C ALA A 82 -5.73 -15.97 5.99
N MET A 83 -4.65 -16.11 5.22
CA MET A 83 -4.01 -17.40 4.94
C MET A 83 -3.64 -18.19 6.20
N ARG A 84 -3.18 -17.54 7.28
CA ARG A 84 -2.87 -18.21 8.56
C ARG A 84 -4.08 -18.99 9.09
N ARG A 85 -5.24 -18.33 9.12
CA ARG A 85 -6.52 -18.92 9.56
C ARG A 85 -6.99 -20.01 8.59
N TRP A 86 -6.82 -19.79 7.29
CA TRP A 86 -7.24 -20.76 6.27
C TRP A 86 -6.41 -22.04 6.31
N LEU A 87 -5.10 -21.95 6.53
CA LEU A 87 -4.22 -23.10 6.71
C LEU A 87 -4.60 -23.91 7.96
N GLU A 88 -4.82 -23.24 9.10
CA GLU A 88 -5.27 -23.90 10.33
C GLU A 88 -6.59 -24.66 10.13
N ALA A 89 -7.55 -24.05 9.41
CA ALA A 89 -8.82 -24.69 9.10
C ALA A 89 -8.68 -25.93 8.20
N LEU A 90 -7.61 -26.02 7.39
CA LEU A 90 -7.27 -27.20 6.59
C LEU A 90 -6.47 -28.25 7.36
N GLY A 91 -6.08 -27.98 8.61
CA GLY A 91 -5.22 -28.84 9.42
C GLY A 91 -3.71 -28.63 9.17
N VAL A 92 -3.33 -27.52 8.52
CA VAL A 92 -1.92 -27.13 8.34
C VAL A 92 -1.55 -26.11 9.42
N PRO A 93 -0.42 -26.25 10.12
CA PRO A 93 0.01 -25.25 11.09
C PRO A 93 0.12 -23.86 10.46
N ALA A 94 -0.33 -22.82 11.15
CA ALA A 94 -0.12 -21.45 10.68
C ALA A 94 1.38 -21.13 10.57
N PRO A 95 1.83 -20.45 9.50
CA PRO A 95 3.21 -20.04 9.36
C PRO A 95 3.60 -19.08 10.49
N GLN A 96 4.87 -19.16 10.89
CA GLN A 96 5.46 -18.18 11.79
C GLN A 96 5.50 -16.81 11.11
N GLU A 97 5.23 -15.78 11.90
CA GLU A 97 5.26 -14.40 11.45
C GLU A 97 6.47 -13.69 12.04
N GLU A 98 7.23 -13.03 11.17
CA GLU A 98 8.26 -12.07 11.57
C GLU A 98 7.74 -10.67 11.28
N CYS A 99 7.86 -9.78 12.25
CA CYS A 99 7.25 -8.47 12.24
C CYS A 99 8.24 -7.42 12.76
N VAL A 100 8.44 -6.37 11.98
CA VAL A 100 9.22 -5.19 12.34
C VAL A 100 8.31 -3.97 12.24
N ASP A 101 7.94 -3.44 13.39
CA ASP A 101 7.14 -2.22 13.50
C ASP A 101 8.04 -1.03 13.87
N THR A 102 8.23 -0.12 12.92
CA THR A 102 8.97 1.12 13.13
C THR A 102 8.12 2.20 13.81
N GLY A 103 6.83 1.92 14.08
CA GLY A 103 5.86 2.89 14.58
C GLY A 103 5.61 4.05 13.61
N MET A 104 5.80 3.81 12.31
CA MET A 104 5.64 4.85 11.30
C MET A 104 4.16 5.14 11.08
N VAL A 105 3.84 6.42 10.94
CA VAL A 105 2.48 6.87 10.64
C VAL A 105 2.53 7.81 9.45
N TYR A 106 1.65 7.54 8.49
CA TYR A 106 1.44 8.40 7.35
C TYR A 106 0.16 9.21 7.48
N ALA A 107 0.19 10.44 7.01
CA ALA A 107 -1.00 11.24 6.70
C ALA A 107 -0.88 11.69 5.25
N THR A 108 -1.90 11.40 4.43
CA THR A 108 -1.88 11.72 2.99
C THR A 108 -3.07 12.58 2.62
N ARG A 109 -2.84 13.54 1.72
CA ARG A 109 -3.88 14.40 1.16
C ARG A 109 -3.57 14.73 -0.28
N MET A 110 -4.61 14.86 -1.12
CA MET A 110 -4.47 15.31 -2.49
C MET A 110 -4.85 16.78 -2.62
N PHE A 111 -4.15 17.49 -3.49
CA PHE A 111 -4.35 18.90 -3.81
C PHE A 111 -4.46 19.10 -5.32
N GLN A 112 -5.21 20.11 -5.74
CA GLN A 112 -5.17 20.58 -7.12
C GLN A 112 -3.84 21.29 -7.37
N ALA A 113 -3.07 20.85 -8.37
CA ALA A 113 -1.83 21.55 -8.72
C ALA A 113 -2.15 22.91 -9.35
N PRO A 114 -1.30 23.94 -9.15
CA PRO A 114 -1.46 25.21 -9.84
C PRO A 114 -1.48 25.01 -11.37
N PRO A 115 -2.37 25.69 -12.10
CA PRO A 115 -2.45 25.56 -13.57
C PRO A 115 -1.13 25.86 -14.28
N SER A 116 -0.27 26.72 -13.71
CA SER A 116 1.03 27.09 -14.25
C SER A 116 2.07 25.96 -14.26
N VAL A 117 1.86 24.91 -13.46
CA VAL A 117 2.78 23.77 -13.33
C VAL A 117 2.10 22.42 -13.62
N ALA A 118 0.79 22.43 -13.88
CA ALA A 118 0.05 21.25 -14.27
C ALA A 118 0.53 20.78 -15.66
N GLY A 119 0.98 19.53 -15.75
CA GLY A 119 1.44 18.93 -17.02
C GLY A 119 2.83 19.39 -17.48
N THR A 120 3.54 20.21 -16.70
CA THR A 120 4.87 20.74 -17.08
C THR A 120 6.03 19.84 -16.65
N GLY A 121 5.76 18.62 -16.17
CA GLY A 121 6.79 17.75 -15.60
C GLY A 121 7.37 18.25 -14.27
N PHE A 122 6.53 18.88 -13.42
CA PHE A 122 6.94 19.32 -12.08
C PHE A 122 7.66 18.17 -11.33
N PRO A 123 8.77 18.43 -10.61
CA PRO A 123 9.54 17.36 -9.99
C PRO A 123 8.86 16.82 -8.73
N LEU A 124 9.19 15.58 -8.38
CA LEU A 124 8.95 15.07 -7.03
C LEU A 124 9.77 15.89 -6.03
N VAL A 125 9.16 16.26 -4.90
CA VAL A 125 9.84 16.94 -3.80
C VAL A 125 9.79 16.05 -2.57
N SER A 126 10.95 15.75 -1.98
CA SER A 126 11.07 14.91 -0.78
C SER A 126 11.89 15.60 0.29
N ILE A 127 11.35 15.62 1.51
CA ILE A 127 11.97 16.15 2.72
C ILE A 127 12.16 14.98 3.67
N LEU A 128 13.39 14.48 3.76
CA LEU A 128 13.74 13.34 4.58
C LEU A 128 14.11 13.77 6.01
N ALA A 129 13.90 12.86 6.96
CA ALA A 129 14.44 13.01 8.29
C ALA A 129 15.98 12.85 8.27
N ASP A 130 16.70 13.74 8.95
CA ASP A 130 18.10 13.58 9.31
C ASP A 130 18.25 12.54 10.42
N ALA A 131 18.74 11.35 10.03
CA ALA A 131 19.02 10.25 10.94
C ALA A 131 20.08 10.56 12.00
N ARG A 132 20.85 11.64 11.85
CA ARG A 132 21.89 12.05 12.82
C ARG A 132 21.34 12.79 14.03
N ARG A 133 20.07 13.24 14.00
CA ARG A 133 19.45 13.96 15.13
C ARG A 133 18.63 12.98 15.97
N PRO A 134 18.81 12.93 17.30
CA PRO A 134 18.11 12.01 18.20
C PRO A 134 16.70 12.52 18.52
N VAL A 135 15.90 12.75 17.49
CA VAL A 135 14.50 13.18 17.58
C VAL A 135 13.65 12.26 16.70
N PRO A 136 12.34 12.12 16.97
CA PRO A 136 11.45 11.39 16.08
C PRO A 136 11.61 11.85 14.63
N GLY A 137 11.72 10.89 13.72
CA GLY A 137 11.83 11.15 12.29
C GLY A 137 10.54 11.76 11.77
N ARG A 138 10.66 12.88 11.06
CA ARG A 138 9.56 13.58 10.41
C ARG A 138 9.95 13.89 8.97
N GLY A 139 9.06 13.62 8.04
CA GLY A 139 9.30 13.79 6.61
C GLY A 139 8.03 14.10 5.84
N ALA A 140 8.21 14.55 4.61
CA ALA A 140 7.13 14.88 3.69
C ALA A 140 7.56 14.60 2.25
N VAL A 141 6.64 14.08 1.45
CA VAL A 141 6.82 13.88 0.00
C VAL A 141 5.64 14.52 -0.72
N LEU A 142 5.93 15.26 -1.78
CA LEU A 142 4.97 15.77 -2.75
C LEU A 142 5.28 15.14 -4.10
N MET A 143 4.28 14.52 -4.70
CA MET A 143 4.40 13.85 -5.99
C MET A 143 3.27 14.30 -6.92
N PRO A 144 3.60 14.78 -8.14
CA PRO A 144 2.58 14.99 -9.16
C PRO A 144 2.02 13.66 -9.65
N ILE A 145 0.71 13.59 -9.80
CA ILE A 145 -0.04 12.44 -10.30
C ILE A 145 -0.98 12.86 -11.44
N GLU A 146 -1.67 11.91 -12.04
CA GLU A 146 -2.56 12.15 -13.16
C GLU A 146 -3.65 13.21 -12.85
N GLY A 147 -4.12 13.92 -13.89
CA GLY A 147 -5.20 14.91 -13.76
C GLY A 147 -4.77 16.27 -13.19
N GLY A 148 -3.47 16.60 -13.23
CA GLY A 148 -2.97 17.87 -12.70
C GLY A 148 -3.12 17.97 -11.19
N ARG A 149 -2.95 16.85 -10.47
CA ARG A 149 -3.10 16.78 -9.02
C ARG A 149 -1.75 16.51 -8.37
N TRP A 150 -1.60 16.93 -7.13
CA TRP A 150 -0.46 16.59 -6.28
C TRP A 150 -0.95 15.70 -5.13
N ILE A 151 -0.27 14.58 -4.91
CA ILE A 151 -0.42 13.79 -3.69
C ILE A 151 0.69 14.17 -2.72
N VAL A 152 0.32 14.52 -1.50
CA VAL A 152 1.26 14.86 -0.43
C VAL A 152 1.11 13.88 0.71
N THR A 153 2.21 13.26 1.10
CA THR A 153 2.27 12.32 2.22
C THR A 153 3.28 12.81 3.26
N LEU A 154 2.79 13.01 4.47
CA LEU A 154 3.57 13.29 5.67
C LEU A 154 3.87 11.98 6.38
N SER A 155 5.07 11.82 6.90
CA SER A 155 5.53 10.61 7.58
C SER A 155 6.17 10.94 8.91
N GLY A 156 5.82 10.20 9.96
CA GLY A 156 6.38 10.38 11.29
C GLY A 156 6.64 9.04 11.99
N THR A 157 7.83 8.87 12.59
CA THR A 157 8.09 7.76 13.50
C THR A 157 7.37 7.98 14.85
N ARG A 158 7.45 7.00 15.75
CA ARG A 158 6.87 7.09 17.10
C ARG A 158 7.27 8.40 17.81
N GLY A 159 6.28 9.14 18.29
CA GLY A 159 6.44 10.47 18.92
C GLY A 159 6.57 11.65 17.95
N GLY A 160 6.56 11.40 16.64
CA GLY A 160 6.64 12.39 15.57
C GLY A 160 5.51 12.29 14.56
N GLU A 161 4.42 11.61 14.92
CA GLU A 161 3.32 11.26 14.03
C GLU A 161 2.64 12.50 13.44
N PRO A 162 2.27 12.48 12.14
CA PRO A 162 1.49 13.56 11.57
C PRO A 162 0.05 13.55 12.11
N PRO A 163 -0.60 14.73 12.21
CA PRO A 163 -1.97 14.89 12.68
C PRO A 163 -3.01 14.35 11.67
N ALA A 164 -4.28 14.32 12.10
CA ALA A 164 -5.41 13.80 11.31
C ALA A 164 -6.29 14.89 10.71
N ASP A 165 -6.16 16.11 11.20
CA ASP A 165 -6.98 17.25 10.79
C ASP A 165 -6.26 18.10 9.73
N ALA A 166 -7.05 18.90 9.02
CA ALA A 166 -6.58 19.67 7.87
C ALA A 166 -5.57 20.77 8.26
N GLU A 167 -5.79 21.44 9.38
CA GLU A 167 -4.93 22.54 9.86
C GLU A 167 -3.57 22.00 10.30
N GLY A 168 -3.60 20.97 11.16
CA GLY A 168 -2.40 20.28 11.61
C GLY A 168 -1.58 19.71 10.45
N PHE A 169 -2.22 19.22 9.38
CA PHE A 169 -1.51 18.73 8.20
C PHE A 169 -0.64 19.82 7.57
N LEU A 170 -1.19 21.02 7.38
CA LEU A 170 -0.46 22.15 6.80
C LEU A 170 0.66 22.62 7.73
N THR A 171 0.36 22.78 9.03
CA THR A 171 1.36 23.16 10.04
C THR A 171 2.50 22.14 10.11
N TYR A 172 2.20 20.84 10.04
CA TYR A 172 3.23 19.80 10.02
C TYR A 172 4.07 19.85 8.75
N ALA A 173 3.47 20.04 7.58
CA ALA A 173 4.16 20.14 6.30
C ALA A 173 5.11 21.34 6.21
N ARG A 174 4.80 22.42 6.96
CA ARG A 174 5.59 23.65 7.00
C ARG A 174 6.63 23.65 8.13
N ASP A 175 6.19 23.42 9.36
CA ASP A 175 6.98 23.63 10.58
C ASP A 175 7.38 22.31 11.26
N GLY A 176 6.65 21.23 10.96
CA GLY A 176 6.89 19.90 11.54
C GLY A 176 8.05 19.14 10.90
N VAL A 177 8.41 19.46 9.67
CA VAL A 177 9.52 18.85 8.92
C VAL A 177 10.71 19.80 8.83
N ARG A 178 11.84 19.34 8.29
CA ARG A 178 13.12 20.09 8.34
C ARG A 178 13.20 21.26 7.38
N HIS A 179 12.24 21.42 6.49
CA HIS A 179 12.21 22.52 5.53
C HIS A 179 10.75 22.86 5.19
N PRO A 180 10.36 24.14 5.11
CA PRO A 180 8.97 24.53 4.89
C PRO A 180 8.47 24.34 3.45
N LEU A 181 9.29 23.81 2.54
CA LEU A 181 9.07 23.93 1.09
C LEU A 181 7.75 23.29 0.66
N ILE A 182 7.46 22.08 1.13
CA ILE A 182 6.21 21.40 0.78
C ILE A 182 5.02 22.15 1.39
N GLY A 183 5.13 22.61 2.64
CA GLY A 183 4.10 23.44 3.28
C GLY A 183 3.82 24.74 2.53
N ASP A 184 4.86 25.43 2.05
CA ASP A 184 4.74 26.66 1.27
C ASP A 184 4.15 26.38 -0.13
N LEU A 185 4.53 25.26 -0.78
CA LEU A 185 4.01 24.88 -2.09
C LEU A 185 2.51 24.56 -2.07
N ILE A 186 2.02 23.96 -0.98
CA ILE A 186 0.59 23.61 -0.84
C ILE A 186 -0.23 24.69 -0.14
N ALA A 187 0.41 25.78 0.31
CA ALA A 187 -0.28 26.88 0.97
C ALA A 187 -1.29 27.52 0.01
N GLY A 188 -2.56 27.50 0.39
CA GLY A 188 -3.64 28.09 -0.41
C GLY A 188 -4.09 27.23 -1.61
N LEU A 189 -3.55 26.02 -1.80
CA LEU A 189 -4.06 25.10 -2.82
C LEU A 189 -5.37 24.46 -2.37
N GLU A 190 -6.25 24.21 -3.34
CA GLU A 190 -7.50 23.50 -3.10
C GLU A 190 -7.22 22.04 -2.71
N PRO A 191 -7.70 21.59 -1.54
CA PRO A 191 -7.61 20.19 -1.15
C PRO A 191 -8.74 19.39 -1.80
N LEU A 192 -8.38 18.29 -2.46
CA LEU A 192 -9.32 17.41 -3.15
C LEU A 192 -9.84 16.27 -2.27
N THR A 193 -9.17 16.02 -1.14
CA THR A 193 -9.53 14.95 -0.20
C THR A 193 -9.44 15.41 1.25
N PRO A 194 -10.14 14.73 2.18
CA PRO A 194 -9.77 14.78 3.60
C PRO A 194 -8.37 14.19 3.82
N VAL A 195 -7.81 14.40 5.02
CA VAL A 195 -6.55 13.79 5.43
C VAL A 195 -6.80 12.31 5.74
N GLN A 196 -6.08 11.43 5.03
CA GLN A 196 -6.15 9.99 5.22
C GLN A 196 -4.94 9.53 6.03
N ARG A 197 -5.17 8.95 7.21
CA ARG A 197 -4.10 8.40 8.05
C ARG A 197 -3.95 6.91 7.87
N SER A 198 -2.70 6.46 7.78
CA SER A 198 -2.36 5.03 7.76
C SER A 198 -1.32 4.72 8.82
N ARG A 199 -1.56 3.63 9.56
CA ARG A 199 -0.61 2.95 10.45
C ARG A 199 -0.18 1.58 9.92
N SER A 200 -0.59 1.24 8.69
CA SER A 200 -0.28 -0.04 8.05
C SER A 200 1.12 0.02 7.43
N THR A 201 2.12 0.24 8.27
CA THR A 201 3.53 0.47 7.85
C THR A 201 4.47 -0.62 8.34
N VAL A 202 3.93 -1.61 9.03
CA VAL A 202 4.68 -2.74 9.56
C VAL A 202 5.26 -3.54 8.40
N SER A 203 6.55 -3.87 8.51
CA SER A 203 7.16 -4.87 7.66
C SER A 203 6.88 -6.25 8.26
N ARG A 204 6.28 -7.14 7.50
CA ARG A 204 5.84 -8.46 7.93
C ARG A 204 6.23 -9.51 6.91
N ARG A 205 6.75 -10.64 7.37
CA ARG A 205 7.02 -11.82 6.55
C ARG A 205 6.37 -13.04 7.18
N LEU A 206 5.64 -13.81 6.37
CA LEU A 206 5.15 -15.13 6.77
C LEU A 206 6.11 -16.20 6.26
N HIS A 207 6.64 -17.00 7.18
CA HIS A 207 7.64 -18.03 6.90
C HIS A 207 6.98 -19.34 6.46
N TYR A 208 6.33 -19.31 5.29
CA TYR A 208 5.76 -20.50 4.66
C TYR A 208 6.83 -21.56 4.35
N ASP A 209 8.06 -21.12 4.08
CA ASP A 209 9.24 -21.96 3.83
C ASP A 209 9.64 -22.84 5.03
N ARG A 210 9.14 -22.54 6.24
CA ARG A 210 9.42 -23.31 7.46
C ARG A 210 8.35 -24.35 7.79
N LEU A 211 7.30 -24.46 6.99
CA LEU A 211 6.27 -25.48 7.19
C LEU A 211 6.80 -26.83 6.71
N ALA A 212 6.57 -27.89 7.50
CA ALA A 212 7.00 -29.25 7.17
C ALA A 212 6.27 -29.82 5.95
N ALA A 213 5.05 -29.33 5.68
CA ALA A 213 4.25 -29.69 4.53
C ALA A 213 3.47 -28.48 4.03
N TRP A 214 3.30 -28.41 2.72
CA TRP A 214 2.50 -27.39 2.04
C TRP A 214 1.43 -28.07 1.18
N PRO A 215 0.15 -27.65 1.24
CA PRO A 215 -0.89 -28.23 0.40
C PRO A 215 -0.58 -28.07 -1.09
N GLU A 216 -0.79 -29.13 -1.86
CA GLU A 216 -0.84 -29.01 -3.32
C GLU A 216 -1.96 -28.05 -3.75
N GLY A 217 -1.80 -27.41 -4.91
CA GLY A 217 -2.82 -26.53 -5.48
C GLY A 217 -2.97 -25.18 -4.79
N LEU A 218 -1.98 -24.74 -4.00
CA LEU A 218 -1.99 -23.44 -3.31
C LEU A 218 -0.71 -22.65 -3.56
N VAL A 219 -0.86 -21.37 -3.93
CA VAL A 219 0.24 -20.40 -4.08
C VAL A 219 -0.14 -19.09 -3.36
N VAL A 220 0.83 -18.41 -2.78
CA VAL A 220 0.64 -17.09 -2.13
C VAL A 220 1.60 -16.10 -2.77
N ILE A 221 1.13 -14.88 -3.08
CA ILE A 221 1.94 -13.83 -3.73
C ILE A 221 1.72 -12.44 -3.14
N GLY A 222 2.64 -11.52 -3.43
CA GLY A 222 2.56 -10.11 -3.04
C GLY A 222 2.57 -9.92 -1.52
N ASP A 223 1.89 -8.88 -1.04
CA ASP A 223 1.80 -8.54 0.40
C ASP A 223 1.20 -9.66 1.29
N ALA A 224 0.58 -10.70 0.69
CA ALA A 224 0.15 -11.88 1.43
C ALA A 224 1.35 -12.76 1.87
N THR A 225 2.48 -12.68 1.16
CA THR A 225 3.74 -13.38 1.51
C THR A 225 4.64 -12.56 2.43
N ALA A 226 4.98 -11.36 1.96
CA ALA A 226 5.81 -10.41 2.68
C ALA A 226 5.34 -9.01 2.31
N ALA A 227 5.00 -8.23 3.31
CA ALA A 227 4.55 -6.87 3.17
C ALA A 227 5.61 -5.96 3.78
N PHE A 228 6.07 -4.94 3.06
CA PHE A 228 7.12 -4.06 3.54
C PHE A 228 6.58 -2.68 3.93
N ASN A 229 7.38 -1.94 4.69
CA ASN A 229 7.13 -0.52 4.95
C ASN A 229 7.19 0.26 3.61
N PRO A 230 6.14 1.02 3.26
CA PRO A 230 6.07 1.78 2.01
C PRO A 230 7.19 2.79 1.79
N ILE A 231 7.94 3.19 2.83
CA ILE A 231 9.07 4.13 2.69
C ILE A 231 10.15 3.59 1.73
N HIS A 232 10.23 2.26 1.56
CA HIS A 232 11.18 1.61 0.67
C HIS A 232 10.71 1.58 -0.79
N GLY A 233 9.48 1.99 -1.09
CA GLY A 233 8.94 1.91 -2.46
C GLY A 233 8.76 0.49 -3.00
N HIS A 234 8.78 -0.52 -2.13
CA HIS A 234 8.58 -1.92 -2.50
C HIS A 234 7.15 -2.37 -2.16
N GLY A 235 6.43 -2.92 -3.13
CA GLY A 235 5.08 -3.47 -3.00
C GLY A 235 4.63 -4.16 -4.28
#